data_AF-A0A3M1F7D5-F1
#
_entry.id   AF-A0A3M1F7D5-F1
#
_cell.length_a   1.000
_cell.length_b   1.000
_cell.length_c   1.000
_cell.angle_alpha   90.00
_cell.angle_beta   90.00
_cell.angle_gamma   90.00
#
_symmetry.space_group_name_H-M   'P 1'
#
loop_
_entity.id
_entity.type
_entity.pdbx_description
1 polymer ?
#
loop_
_entity_poly.entity_id
_entity_poly.type
_entity_poly.pdbx_seq_one_letter_code
_entity_poly.pdbx_strand_id
1 'polypeptide(L)'
;YGSPFNSQHRFLFPAVGFAYVAMAPLIDLPRFGVLFEALVTLVVLWEILLPLPETRIAIFQFSALPLVRNVGVCLGVCLLLFLLALRRYRGAGGGRGGVVPALAHLLVAVALLAATHAGRLYPVSVRVYRHEGYIAGWVWVGRNLRHTRIAYTGHNYPYYLFGPGYTNDVRYVHTNRHRDWLFHDFDLAARQDPRYQGVGSVVPVNYRKETDFEAWLENLTFFGIEYLVTYPLDPIDTESWRDAEGFPIEDAWARAHPTHFTPLFAEGSVRIYRFHRNEP
;
A
#
# COMPACT_ATOMS: atom_id res chain seq x y z
N TYR A 1 19.11 10.15 -6.50
CA TYR A 1 18.71 9.89 -5.11
C TYR A 1 17.22 9.61 -5.09
N GLY A 2 16.82 8.34 -5.03
CA GLY A 2 15.40 7.97 -4.98
C GLY A 2 14.77 8.40 -3.66
N SER A 3 13.49 8.77 -3.70
CA SER A 3 12.70 9.02 -2.49
C SER A 3 12.78 7.79 -1.56
N PRO A 4 12.93 7.96 -0.23
CA PRO A 4 13.05 6.84 0.71
C PRO A 4 11.87 5.87 0.53
N PHE A 5 12.10 4.56 0.54
CA PHE A 5 11.03 3.55 0.39
C PHE A 5 9.89 3.71 1.42
N ASN A 6 10.15 4.35 2.57
CA ASN A 6 9.14 4.66 3.59
C ASN A 6 8.34 5.95 3.34
N SER A 7 8.61 6.69 2.25
CA SER A 7 7.73 7.77 1.77
C SER A 7 6.58 7.24 0.91
N GLN A 8 6.35 5.92 0.92
CA GLN A 8 5.19 5.30 0.30
C GLN A 8 3.94 6.11 0.64
N HIS A 9 3.27 6.53 -0.42
CA HIS A 9 2.06 7.34 -0.46
C HIS A 9 0.98 6.96 0.57
N ARG A 10 0.92 5.70 1.06
CA ARG A 10 0.07 5.32 2.22
C ARG A 10 0.32 6.10 3.50
N PHE A 11 1.54 6.59 3.71
CA PHE A 11 1.89 7.38 4.89
C PHE A 11 1.66 8.89 4.67
N LEU A 12 1.64 9.35 3.42
CA LEU A 12 1.37 10.74 3.06
C LEU A 12 -0.13 11.03 2.89
N PHE A 13 -0.93 10.04 2.49
CA PHE A 13 -2.37 10.24 2.26
C PHE A 13 -3.14 10.70 3.51
N PRO A 14 -2.89 10.13 4.71
CA PRO A 14 -3.46 10.66 5.95
C PRO A 14 -3.01 12.09 6.22
N ALA A 15 -1.75 12.44 5.92
CA ALA A 15 -1.24 13.80 6.09
C ALA A 15 -1.94 14.81 5.16
N VAL A 16 -2.25 14.41 3.91
CA VAL A 16 -3.07 15.21 2.99
C VAL A 16 -4.50 15.37 3.53
N GLY A 17 -5.08 14.29 4.08
CA GLY A 17 -6.39 14.34 4.74
C GLY A 17 -6.41 15.28 5.95
N PHE A 18 -5.39 15.24 6.81
CA PHE A 18 -5.26 16.14 7.96
C PHE A 18 -5.01 17.59 7.54
N ALA A 19 -4.20 17.82 6.50
CA ALA A 19 -4.02 19.14 5.92
C ALA A 19 -5.36 19.69 5.38
N TYR A 20 -6.19 18.84 4.78
CA TYR A 20 -7.53 19.23 4.32
C TYR A 20 -8.46 19.65 5.46
N VAL A 21 -8.46 18.91 6.58
CA VAL A 21 -9.24 19.26 7.77
C VAL A 21 -8.78 20.58 8.39
N ALA A 22 -7.46 20.81 8.47
CA ALA A 22 -6.90 22.06 8.99
C ALA A 22 -7.25 23.28 8.12
N MET A 23 -7.50 23.07 6.83
CA MET A 23 -7.88 24.12 5.87
C MET A 23 -9.39 24.37 5.81
N ALA A 24 -10.23 23.51 6.42
CA ALA A 24 -11.68 23.63 6.39
C ALA A 24 -12.22 25.02 6.84
N PRO A 25 -11.68 25.67 7.89
CA PRO A 25 -12.15 27.00 8.30
C PRO A 25 -11.89 28.11 7.27
N LEU A 26 -10.90 27.92 6.38
CA LEU A 26 -10.59 28.87 5.32
C LEU A 26 -11.57 28.75 4.14
N ILE A 27 -12.26 27.61 4.01
CA ILE A 27 -13.26 27.36 2.98
C ILE A 27 -14.54 28.18 3.23
N ASP A 28 -14.86 28.44 4.51
CA ASP A 28 -16.03 29.25 4.91
C ASP A 28 -15.89 30.75 4.55
N LEU A 29 -14.70 31.19 4.15
CA LEU A 29 -14.49 32.55 3.64
C LEU A 29 -14.90 32.63 2.16
N PRO A 30 -15.89 33.47 1.78
CA PRO A 30 -16.52 33.42 0.45
C PRO A 30 -15.57 33.65 -0.74
N ARG A 31 -14.42 34.32 -0.54
CA ARG A 31 -13.39 34.49 -1.57
C ARG A 31 -12.34 33.39 -1.61
N PHE A 32 -12.12 32.71 -0.48
CA PHE A 32 -11.12 31.65 -0.37
C PHE A 32 -11.69 30.28 -0.74
N GLY A 33 -12.99 30.03 -0.49
CA GLY A 33 -13.66 28.79 -0.86
C GLY A 33 -13.50 28.45 -2.35
N VAL A 34 -13.76 29.40 -3.25
CA VAL A 34 -13.64 29.18 -4.71
C VAL A 34 -12.19 28.94 -5.15
N LEU A 35 -11.22 29.70 -4.61
CA LEU A 35 -9.81 29.54 -4.94
C LEU A 35 -9.26 28.21 -4.41
N PHE A 36 -9.68 27.82 -3.21
CA PHE A 36 -9.28 26.56 -2.58
C PHE A 36 -9.91 25.36 -3.29
N GLU A 37 -11.20 25.40 -3.61
CA GLU A 37 -11.87 24.38 -4.44
C GLU A 37 -11.17 24.23 -5.80
N ALA A 38 -10.81 25.35 -6.44
CA ALA A 38 -10.06 25.33 -7.69
C ALA A 38 -8.66 24.72 -7.52
N LEU A 39 -7.94 25.05 -6.44
CA LEU A 39 -6.62 24.50 -6.15
C LEU A 39 -6.68 22.99 -5.86
N VAL A 40 -7.62 22.54 -5.03
CA VAL A 40 -7.84 21.13 -4.72
C VAL A 40 -8.22 20.37 -5.98
N THR A 41 -9.12 20.94 -6.79
CA THR A 41 -9.50 20.36 -8.08
C THR A 41 -8.29 20.28 -9.01
N LEU A 42 -7.45 21.33 -9.09
CA LEU A 42 -6.23 21.32 -9.88
C LEU A 42 -5.19 20.31 -9.38
N VAL A 43 -5.05 20.11 -8.07
CA VAL A 43 -4.16 19.08 -7.50
C VAL A 43 -4.69 17.69 -7.80
N VAL A 44 -5.98 17.44 -7.59
CA VAL A 44 -6.62 16.17 -7.97
C VAL A 44 -6.48 15.91 -9.47
N LEU A 45 -6.66 16.93 -10.30
CA LEU A 45 -6.48 16.83 -11.74
C LEU A 45 -5.03 16.65 -12.15
N TRP A 46 -4.09 17.31 -11.48
CA TRP A 46 -2.65 17.13 -11.69
C TRP A 46 -2.27 15.67 -11.42
N GLU A 47 -2.71 15.11 -10.29
CA GLU A 47 -2.49 13.71 -9.93
C GLU A 47 -3.15 12.71 -10.90
N ILE A 48 -4.31 13.06 -11.48
CA ILE A 48 -5.00 12.21 -12.46
C ILE A 48 -4.41 12.33 -13.88
N LEU A 49 -4.02 13.53 -14.31
CA LEU A 49 -3.75 13.86 -15.72
C LEU A 49 -2.27 14.00 -16.08
N LEU A 50 -1.38 14.32 -15.13
CA LEU A 50 0.04 14.56 -15.40
C LEU A 50 0.88 13.38 -14.90
N PRO A 51 1.20 12.41 -15.76
CA PRO A 51 2.17 11.38 -15.40
C PRO A 51 3.54 12.05 -15.29
N LEU A 52 4.08 12.14 -14.08
CA LEU A 52 5.49 12.41 -13.88
C LEU A 52 6.26 11.17 -14.35
N PRO A 53 7.02 11.22 -15.46
CA PRO A 53 7.62 10.02 -16.09
C PRO A 53 8.60 9.27 -15.19
N GLU A 54 9.16 9.97 -14.19
CA GLU A 54 10.22 9.47 -13.32
C GLU A 54 9.73 9.17 -11.91
N THR A 55 8.54 9.66 -11.53
CA THR A 55 7.96 9.26 -10.27
C THR A 55 7.10 8.04 -10.53
N ARG A 56 7.66 6.86 -10.28
CA ARG A 56 6.89 5.63 -10.00
C ARG A 56 6.10 5.78 -8.68
N ILE A 57 5.47 6.94 -8.46
CA ILE A 57 4.46 7.17 -7.44
C ILE A 57 3.24 6.44 -7.98
N ALA A 58 3.22 5.12 -7.79
CA ALA A 58 1.99 4.38 -7.81
C ALA A 58 1.19 4.92 -6.62
N ILE A 59 0.36 5.93 -6.84
CA ILE A 59 -0.65 6.34 -5.86
C ILE A 59 -1.38 5.06 -5.48
N PHE A 60 -1.68 4.91 -4.19
CA PHE A 60 -2.51 3.83 -3.68
C PHE A 60 -3.66 3.75 -4.66
N GLN A 61 -3.77 2.61 -5.33
CA GLN A 61 -4.96 2.27 -6.08
C GLN A 61 -6.04 2.09 -5.01
N PHE A 62 -6.47 3.21 -4.42
CA PHE A 62 -7.81 3.34 -3.95
C PHE A 62 -8.60 2.76 -5.08
N SER A 63 -9.32 1.70 -4.75
CA SER A 63 -10.56 1.31 -5.36
C SER A 63 -11.42 2.56 -5.52
N ALA A 64 -11.06 3.39 -6.49
CA ALA A 64 -11.94 3.84 -7.52
C ALA A 64 -12.83 2.64 -7.78
N LEU A 65 -13.99 2.69 -7.13
CA LEU A 65 -15.09 1.79 -7.35
C LEU A 65 -15.16 1.47 -8.85
N PRO A 66 -15.71 0.32 -9.26
CA PRO A 66 -15.95 0.00 -10.68
C PRO A 66 -16.57 1.15 -11.51
N LEU A 67 -17.10 2.20 -10.87
CA LEU A 67 -17.31 3.55 -11.41
C LEU A 67 -16.23 4.07 -12.38
N VAL A 68 -14.93 4.05 -12.06
CA VAL A 68 -13.92 4.70 -12.94
C VAL A 68 -13.64 3.87 -14.20
N ARG A 69 -13.93 2.57 -14.15
CA ARG A 69 -13.93 1.70 -15.33
C ARG A 69 -15.12 1.98 -16.25
N ASN A 70 -16.18 2.55 -15.70
CA ASN A 70 -17.33 3.04 -16.43
C ASN A 70 -17.17 4.53 -16.72
N VAL A 71 -16.49 4.85 -17.82
CA VAL A 71 -16.40 6.23 -18.35
C VAL A 71 -17.77 6.91 -18.36
N GLY A 72 -18.84 6.16 -18.62
CA GLY A 72 -20.23 6.65 -18.53
C GLY A 72 -20.66 7.13 -17.14
N VAL A 73 -20.23 6.50 -16.05
CA VAL A 73 -20.56 6.97 -14.69
C VAL A 73 -19.73 8.19 -14.31
N CYS A 74 -18.44 8.24 -14.66
CA CYS A 74 -17.64 9.46 -14.48
C CYS A 74 -18.24 10.64 -15.24
N LEU A 75 -18.65 10.42 -16.49
CA LEU A 75 -19.35 11.43 -17.29
C LEU A 75 -20.68 11.83 -16.66
N GLY A 76 -21.45 10.87 -16.15
CA GLY A 76 -22.71 11.12 -15.45
C GLY A 76 -22.53 11.97 -14.19
N VAL A 77 -21.49 11.71 -13.39
CA VAL A 77 -21.14 12.51 -12.21
C VAL A 77 -20.67 13.91 -12.60
N CYS A 78 -19.79 14.04 -13.60
CA CYS A 78 -19.36 15.34 -14.10
C CYS A 78 -20.55 16.17 -14.65
N LEU A 79 -21.45 15.53 -15.40
CA LEU A 79 -22.66 16.17 -15.91
C LEU A 79 -23.60 16.58 -14.77
N LEU A 80 -23.79 15.73 -13.77
CA LEU A 80 -24.62 16.04 -12.60
C LEU A 80 -24.05 17.23 -11.82
N LEU A 81 -22.75 17.24 -11.54
CA LEU A 81 -22.07 18.36 -10.88
C LEU A 81 -22.16 19.65 -11.69
N PHE A 82 -22.00 19.56 -13.02
CA PHE A 82 -22.21 20.69 -13.93
C PHE A 82 -23.64 21.22 -13.85
N LEU A 83 -24.66 20.34 -13.87
CA LEU A 83 -26.06 20.74 -13.80
C LEU A 83 -26.43 21.33 -12.43
N LEU A 84 -25.88 20.80 -11.33
CA LEU A 84 -26.05 21.33 -9.98
C LEU A 84 -25.41 22.72 -9.83
N ALA A 85 -24.20 22.91 -10.38
CA ALA A 85 -23.54 24.21 -10.44
C ALA A 85 -24.37 25.22 -11.25
N LEU A 86 -24.91 24.79 -12.40
CA LEU A 86 -25.78 25.63 -13.25
C LEU A 86 -27.09 26.01 -12.55
N ARG A 87 -27.70 25.09 -11.80
CA ARG A 87 -28.93 25.33 -11.03
C ARG A 87 -28.70 26.32 -9.89
N ARG A 88 -27.63 26.12 -9.11
CA ARG A 88 -27.25 27.04 -8.01
C ARG A 88 -26.99 28.45 -8.54
N TYR A 89 -26.37 28.56 -9.70
CA TYR A 89 -26.09 29.83 -10.35
C TYR A 89 -27.35 30.57 -10.82
N ARG A 90 -28.30 29.85 -11.45
CA ARG A 90 -29.59 30.44 -11.88
C ARG A 90 -30.43 30.97 -10.71
N GLY A 91 -30.32 30.38 -9.53
CA GLY A 91 -31.05 30.80 -8.33
C GLY A 91 -30.47 32.04 -7.63
N ALA A 92 -29.20 32.39 -7.88
CA ALA A 92 -28.48 33.42 -7.11
C ALA A 92 -28.50 34.82 -7.74
N GLY A 93 -29.24 35.05 -8.84
CA GLY A 93 -29.37 36.37 -9.49
C GLY A 93 -28.05 36.96 -10.04
N GLY A 94 -26.97 36.18 -10.11
CA GLY A 94 -25.61 36.68 -10.36
C GLY A 94 -25.21 36.72 -11.84
N GLY A 95 -24.61 37.83 -12.26
CA GLY A 95 -24.06 38.06 -13.60
C GLY A 95 -22.89 37.15 -13.99
N ARG A 96 -22.40 37.33 -15.23
CA ARG A 96 -21.46 36.54 -16.09
C ARG A 96 -20.33 35.69 -15.45
N GLY A 97 -20.04 35.80 -14.16
CA GLY A 97 -18.96 35.09 -13.46
C GLY A 97 -19.13 33.57 -13.29
N GLY A 98 -20.34 33.01 -13.39
CA GLY A 98 -20.56 31.56 -13.18
C GLY A 98 -20.37 30.68 -14.41
N VAL A 99 -20.23 31.28 -15.60
CA VAL A 99 -19.95 30.55 -16.85
C VAL A 99 -18.53 29.97 -16.84
N VAL A 100 -17.59 30.67 -16.20
CA VAL A 100 -16.18 30.28 -16.13
C VAL A 100 -15.97 28.96 -15.38
N PRO A 101 -16.48 28.76 -14.14
CA PRO A 101 -16.33 27.47 -13.46
C PRO A 101 -17.07 26.35 -14.17
N ALA A 102 -18.26 26.60 -14.75
CA ALA A 102 -19.00 25.59 -15.51
C ALA A 102 -18.22 25.11 -16.75
N LEU A 103 -17.61 26.05 -17.50
CA LEU A 103 -16.72 25.73 -18.62
C LEU A 103 -15.44 25.02 -18.16
N ALA A 104 -14.87 25.40 -17.01
CA ALA A 104 -13.71 24.72 -16.46
C ALA A 104 -14.01 23.24 -16.14
N HIS A 105 -15.15 22.94 -15.52
CA HIS A 105 -15.56 21.57 -15.24
C HIS A 105 -15.81 20.77 -16.53
N LEU A 106 -16.39 21.39 -17.56
CA LEU A 106 -16.60 20.77 -18.86
C LEU A 106 -15.27 20.48 -19.57
N LEU A 107 -14.34 21.44 -19.58
CA LEU A 107 -13.01 21.27 -20.16
C LEU A 107 -12.23 20.16 -19.47
N VAL A 108 -12.37 20.04 -18.14
CA VAL A 108 -11.81 18.95 -17.36
C VAL A 108 -12.40 17.61 -17.77
N ALA A 109 -13.73 17.51 -17.90
CA ALA A 109 -14.39 16.29 -18.34
C ALA A 109 -13.96 15.88 -19.77
N VAL A 110 -13.85 16.85 -20.68
CA VAL A 110 -13.38 16.63 -22.06
C VAL A 110 -11.91 16.21 -22.09
N ALA A 111 -11.04 16.83 -21.29
CA ALA A 111 -9.64 16.47 -21.20
C ALA A 111 -9.44 15.05 -20.65
N LEU A 112 -10.20 14.67 -19.62
CA LEU A 112 -10.23 13.29 -19.10
C LEU A 112 -10.69 12.30 -20.18
N LEU A 113 -11.74 12.64 -20.94
CA LEU A 113 -12.25 11.78 -22.02
C LEU A 113 -11.23 11.60 -23.15
N ALA A 114 -10.59 12.70 -23.58
CA ALA A 114 -9.59 12.70 -24.63
C ALA A 114 -8.32 11.92 -24.23
N ALA A 115 -7.87 12.09 -22.97
CA ALA A 115 -6.73 11.33 -22.45
C ALA A 115 -7.03 9.82 -22.39
N THR A 116 -8.28 9.46 -22.02
CA THR A 116 -8.74 8.05 -22.00
C THR A 116 -8.76 7.47 -23.42
N HIS A 117 -9.35 8.19 -24.39
CA HIS A 117 -9.49 7.71 -25.76
C HIS A 117 -8.14 7.63 -26.51
N ALA A 118 -7.21 8.55 -26.22
CA ALA A 118 -5.88 8.56 -26.82
C ALA A 118 -4.95 7.44 -26.29
N GLY A 119 -5.41 6.60 -25.36
CA GLY A 119 -4.57 5.58 -24.71
C GLY A 119 -3.40 6.17 -23.92
N ARG A 120 -3.45 7.48 -23.63
CA ARG A 120 -2.40 8.24 -22.91
C ARG A 120 -2.61 8.23 -21.40
N LEU A 121 -3.83 7.93 -20.95
CA LEU A 121 -3.98 7.41 -19.60
C LEU A 121 -3.31 6.04 -19.60
N TYR A 122 -2.25 5.89 -18.81
CA TYR A 122 -1.70 4.58 -18.49
C TYR A 122 -2.87 3.66 -18.16
N PRO A 123 -2.84 2.38 -18.62
CA PRO A 123 -3.83 1.43 -18.16
C PRO A 123 -3.80 1.52 -16.63
N VAL A 124 -4.87 2.08 -16.06
CA VAL A 124 -5.11 1.98 -14.63
C VAL A 124 -5.33 0.51 -14.45
N SER A 125 -4.24 -0.22 -14.22
CA SER A 125 -4.33 -1.59 -13.77
C SER A 125 -5.06 -1.46 -12.45
N VAL A 126 -6.36 -1.70 -12.43
CA VAL A 126 -7.09 -1.82 -11.19
C VAL A 126 -6.61 -3.16 -10.63
N ARG A 127 -5.41 -3.16 -10.04
CA ARG A 127 -5.01 -4.20 -9.12
C ARG A 127 -5.74 -3.82 -7.84
N VAL A 128 -7.01 -4.21 -7.77
CA VAL A 128 -7.61 -4.42 -6.46
C VAL A 128 -6.61 -5.36 -5.77
N TYR A 129 -5.87 -4.85 -4.79
CA TYR A 129 -5.13 -5.73 -3.90
C TYR A 129 -6.21 -6.63 -3.31
N ARG A 130 -6.31 -7.85 -3.84
CA ARG A 130 -7.35 -8.79 -3.44
C ARG A 130 -7.00 -9.23 -2.03
N HIS A 131 -7.45 -8.45 -1.07
CA HIS A 131 -7.36 -8.79 0.34
C HIS A 131 -8.32 -9.92 0.73
N GLU A 132 -9.15 -10.38 -0.21
CA GLU A 132 -10.07 -11.51 -0.08
C GLU A 132 -9.39 -12.73 0.55
N GLY A 133 -8.14 -13.03 0.18
CA GLY A 133 -7.37 -14.13 0.77
C GLY A 133 -6.72 -13.83 2.13
N TYR A 134 -6.57 -12.56 2.52
CA TYR A 134 -5.90 -12.15 3.76
C TYR A 134 -6.86 -11.93 4.93
N ILE A 135 -8.09 -11.48 4.64
CA ILE A 135 -9.09 -11.12 5.65
C ILE A 135 -9.39 -12.28 6.59
N ALA A 136 -9.51 -13.51 6.08
CA ALA A 136 -9.78 -14.68 6.91
C ALA A 136 -8.69 -14.91 7.96
N GLY A 137 -7.42 -14.80 7.56
CA GLY A 137 -6.28 -14.87 8.49
C GLY A 137 -6.27 -13.73 9.51
N TRP A 138 -6.58 -12.50 9.10
CA TRP A 138 -6.66 -11.36 10.03
C TRP A 138 -7.79 -11.50 11.04
N VAL A 139 -8.96 -11.99 10.60
CA VAL A 139 -10.08 -12.31 11.48
C VAL A 139 -9.69 -13.42 12.46
N TRP A 140 -8.97 -14.45 11.99
CA TRP A 140 -8.46 -15.51 12.84
C TRP A 140 -7.51 -14.96 13.91
N VAL A 141 -6.52 -14.16 13.53
CA VAL A 141 -5.59 -13.50 14.49
C VAL A 141 -6.37 -12.64 15.47
N GLY A 142 -7.29 -11.81 14.97
CA GLY A 142 -8.14 -10.95 15.77
C GLY A 142 -9.06 -11.69 16.74
N ARG A 143 -9.36 -12.97 16.54
CA ARG A 143 -10.20 -13.78 17.45
C ARG A 143 -9.39 -14.64 18.42
N ASN A 144 -8.21 -15.10 18.00
CA ASN A 144 -7.48 -16.15 18.71
C ASN A 144 -6.22 -15.67 19.40
N LEU A 145 -5.61 -14.56 18.95
CA LEU A 145 -4.32 -14.10 19.46
C LEU A 145 -4.46 -12.77 20.21
N ARG A 146 -3.93 -12.71 21.44
CA ARG A 146 -3.86 -11.51 22.28
C ARG A 146 -2.60 -11.56 23.13
N HIS A 147 -1.91 -10.43 23.24
CA HIS A 147 -0.67 -10.33 24.04
C HIS A 147 0.41 -11.33 23.60
N THR A 148 0.43 -11.67 22.30
CA THR A 148 1.35 -12.64 21.72
C THR A 148 2.43 -11.97 20.88
N ARG A 149 3.58 -12.62 20.73
CA ARG A 149 4.66 -12.22 19.82
C ARG A 149 4.53 -12.95 18.48
N ILE A 150 4.32 -12.20 17.42
CA ILE A 150 4.03 -12.69 16.07
C ILE A 150 5.17 -12.31 15.12
N ALA A 151 5.80 -13.29 14.51
CA ALA A 151 6.64 -13.08 13.33
C ALA A 151 5.75 -13.06 12.08
N TYR A 152 6.06 -12.17 11.14
CA TYR A 152 5.42 -12.18 9.82
C TYR A 152 6.45 -12.23 8.70
N THR A 153 6.06 -12.83 7.57
CA THR A 153 6.87 -12.86 6.34
C THR A 153 5.98 -12.91 5.09
N GLY A 154 6.57 -12.60 3.93
CA GLY A 154 5.88 -12.46 2.66
C GLY A 154 5.45 -11.02 2.42
N HIS A 155 4.21 -10.83 1.97
CA HIS A 155 3.63 -9.51 1.80
C HIS A 155 3.68 -8.67 3.09
N ASN A 156 4.05 -7.39 2.97
CA ASN A 156 4.20 -6.48 4.11
C ASN A 156 2.85 -5.91 4.58
N TYR A 157 2.01 -6.77 5.15
CA TYR A 157 0.72 -6.43 5.78
C TYR A 157 0.66 -6.73 7.29
N PRO A 158 1.60 -6.20 8.11
CA PRO A 158 1.64 -6.52 9.54
C PRO A 158 0.53 -5.84 10.35
N TYR A 159 -0.07 -4.76 9.85
CA TYR A 159 -0.97 -3.90 10.63
C TYR A 159 -2.14 -4.63 11.29
N TYR A 160 -2.72 -5.60 10.58
CA TYR A 160 -3.84 -6.38 11.09
C TYR A 160 -3.41 -7.43 12.12
N LEU A 161 -2.12 -7.75 12.21
CA LEU A 161 -1.58 -8.74 13.14
C LEU A 161 -1.41 -8.18 14.56
N PHE A 162 -1.33 -6.86 14.70
CA PHE A 162 -1.28 -6.20 16.02
C PHE A 162 -2.55 -6.45 16.85
N GLY A 163 -3.64 -6.86 16.19
CA GLY A 163 -4.92 -7.15 16.83
C GLY A 163 -5.60 -5.89 17.39
N PRO A 164 -6.81 -6.03 17.95
CA PRO A 164 -7.51 -4.95 18.62
C PRO A 164 -6.67 -4.36 19.75
N GLY A 165 -6.60 -3.02 19.78
CA GLY A 165 -5.84 -2.28 20.79
C GLY A 165 -4.32 -2.45 20.71
N TYR A 166 -3.78 -2.94 19.59
CA TYR A 166 -2.34 -3.19 19.41
C TYR A 166 -1.75 -4.11 20.48
N THR A 167 -2.51 -5.12 20.89
CA THR A 167 -2.14 -6.01 21.99
C THR A 167 -1.03 -6.98 21.65
N ASN A 168 -0.82 -7.30 20.37
CA ASN A 168 0.25 -8.18 19.93
C ASN A 168 1.53 -7.41 19.57
N ASP A 169 2.67 -8.04 19.79
CA ASP A 169 3.98 -7.56 19.33
C ASP A 169 4.29 -8.23 17.98
N VAL A 170 4.36 -7.44 16.91
CA VAL A 170 4.51 -7.95 15.53
C VAL A 170 5.84 -7.51 14.96
N ARG A 171 6.62 -8.45 14.42
CA ARG A 171 7.94 -8.16 13.83
C ARG A 171 8.26 -9.00 12.61
N TYR A 172 9.04 -8.41 11.70
CA TYR A 172 9.73 -9.18 10.67
C TYR A 172 10.99 -9.78 11.31
N VAL A 173 11.27 -11.06 11.05
CA VAL A 173 12.45 -11.74 11.59
C VAL A 173 13.37 -12.14 10.43
N HIS A 174 14.61 -11.65 10.48
CA HIS A 174 15.59 -11.90 9.44
C HIS A 174 15.94 -13.38 9.32
N THR A 175 16.09 -13.85 8.09
CA THR A 175 16.41 -15.24 7.76
C THR A 175 17.91 -15.54 7.77
N ASN A 176 18.74 -14.64 8.29
CA ASN A 176 20.20 -14.77 8.30
C ASN A 176 20.75 -14.40 9.69
N ARG A 177 22.08 -14.48 9.84
CA ARG A 177 22.77 -14.25 11.13
C ARG A 177 22.76 -12.78 11.60
N HIS A 178 22.26 -11.85 10.79
CA HIS A 178 22.25 -10.42 11.09
C HIS A 178 20.96 -10.00 11.81
N ARG A 179 20.73 -10.57 12.99
CA ARG A 179 19.49 -10.42 13.75
C ARG A 179 19.06 -8.97 14.01
N ASP A 180 20.03 -8.13 14.36
CA ASP A 180 19.79 -6.77 14.84
C ASP A 180 19.99 -5.72 13.72
N TRP A 181 20.18 -6.15 12.47
CA TRP A 181 20.34 -5.25 11.33
C TRP A 181 19.01 -4.74 10.82
N LEU A 182 18.96 -3.46 10.50
CA LEU A 182 17.86 -2.84 9.79
C LEU A 182 18.04 -3.04 8.28
N PHE A 183 16.98 -2.86 7.50
CA PHE A 183 17.05 -3.06 6.03
C PHE A 183 18.12 -2.20 5.34
N HIS A 184 18.44 -1.02 5.88
CA HIS A 184 19.50 -0.18 5.33
C HIS A 184 20.91 -0.68 5.70
N ASP A 185 21.08 -1.37 6.80
CA ASP A 185 22.38 -1.95 7.20
C ASP A 185 22.83 -3.01 6.19
N PHE A 186 21.88 -3.84 5.71
CA PHE A 186 22.13 -4.78 4.61
C PHE A 186 22.58 -4.09 3.32
N ASP A 187 22.00 -2.92 3.01
CA ASP A 187 22.38 -2.16 1.82
C ASP A 187 23.75 -1.50 1.98
N LEU A 188 24.03 -0.94 3.16
CA LEU A 188 25.34 -0.37 3.50
C LEU A 188 26.44 -1.43 3.43
N ALA A 189 26.21 -2.61 4.00
CA ALA A 189 27.14 -3.73 3.94
C ALA A 189 27.35 -4.21 2.48
N ALA A 190 26.29 -4.33 1.69
CA ALA A 190 26.41 -4.73 0.29
C ALA A 190 27.24 -3.74 -0.54
N ARG A 191 27.13 -2.43 -0.27
CA ARG A 191 27.92 -1.39 -0.95
C ARG A 191 29.42 -1.45 -0.63
N GLN A 192 29.81 -2.14 0.43
CA GLN A 192 31.22 -2.34 0.77
C GLN A 192 31.87 -3.43 -0.10
N ASP A 193 31.09 -4.29 -0.78
CA ASP A 193 31.63 -5.27 -1.74
C ASP A 193 32.08 -4.55 -3.03
N PRO A 194 33.35 -4.69 -3.47
CA PRO A 194 33.83 -4.11 -4.73
C PRO A 194 33.05 -4.56 -5.98
N ARG A 195 32.30 -5.67 -5.88
CA ARG A 195 31.44 -6.21 -6.94
C ARG A 195 30.02 -5.65 -6.91
N TYR A 196 29.71 -4.72 -6.00
CA TYR A 196 28.38 -4.14 -5.88
C TYR A 196 28.02 -3.32 -7.14
N GLN A 197 27.05 -3.81 -7.92
CA GLN A 197 26.61 -3.16 -9.17
C GLN A 197 25.43 -2.20 -8.99
N GLY A 198 25.04 -1.88 -7.75
CA GLY A 198 23.79 -1.17 -7.49
C GLY A 198 22.58 -2.09 -7.66
N VAL A 199 21.62 -2.00 -6.75
CA VAL A 199 20.37 -2.72 -6.95
C VAL A 199 19.51 -1.92 -7.94
N GLY A 200 19.18 -2.49 -9.10
CA GLY A 200 18.18 -1.93 -10.02
C GLY A 200 16.74 -1.93 -9.46
N SER A 201 16.58 -2.28 -8.18
CA SER A 201 15.31 -2.30 -7.46
C SER A 201 15.18 -1.06 -6.59
N VAL A 202 13.96 -0.52 -6.53
CA VAL A 202 13.59 0.54 -5.60
C VAL A 202 13.40 0.03 -4.16
N VAL A 203 13.39 -1.30 -3.98
CA VAL A 203 13.25 -1.96 -2.69
C VAL A 203 14.62 -2.48 -2.24
N PRO A 204 15.01 -2.33 -0.96
CA PRO A 204 16.19 -3.01 -0.44
C PRO A 204 16.06 -4.52 -0.65
N VAL A 205 16.97 -5.15 -1.41
CA VAL A 205 16.90 -6.59 -1.69
C VAL A 205 17.90 -7.41 -0.89
N ASN A 206 18.93 -6.76 -0.35
CA ASN A 206 20.08 -7.44 0.24
C ASN A 206 19.72 -8.18 1.54
N TYR A 207 18.63 -7.78 2.22
CA TYR A 207 18.19 -8.40 3.48
C TYR A 207 17.72 -9.85 3.35
N ARG A 208 17.42 -10.33 2.12
CA ARG A 208 17.05 -11.72 1.82
C ARG A 208 18.19 -12.53 1.19
N LYS A 209 19.41 -11.98 1.14
CA LYS A 209 20.59 -12.76 0.76
C LYS A 209 21.04 -13.61 1.94
N GLU A 210 21.72 -14.72 1.64
CA GLU A 210 22.35 -15.60 2.64
C GLU A 210 21.35 -16.17 3.66
N THR A 211 20.19 -16.61 3.16
CA THR A 211 19.16 -17.30 3.93
C THR A 211 19.74 -18.55 4.61
N ASP A 212 19.55 -18.67 5.93
CA ASP A 212 20.03 -19.76 6.78
C ASP A 212 18.90 -20.12 7.77
N PHE A 213 18.39 -21.35 7.67
CA PHE A 213 17.26 -21.82 8.48
C PHE A 213 17.58 -21.83 9.98
N GLU A 214 18.79 -22.26 10.36
CA GLU A 214 19.19 -22.34 11.76
C GLU A 214 19.32 -20.94 12.37
N ALA A 215 19.93 -20.00 11.62
CA ALA A 215 20.00 -18.61 12.05
C ALA A 215 18.60 -17.98 12.20
N TRP A 216 17.68 -18.31 11.29
CA TRP A 216 16.29 -17.85 11.39
C TRP A 216 15.60 -18.42 12.64
N LEU A 217 15.79 -19.71 12.94
CA LEU A 217 15.25 -20.37 14.13
C LEU A 217 15.79 -19.76 15.43
N GLU A 218 17.09 -19.48 15.48
CA GLU A 218 17.74 -18.76 16.58
C GLU A 218 17.14 -17.36 16.74
N ASN A 219 16.90 -16.63 15.64
CA ASN A 219 16.30 -15.30 15.68
C ASN A 219 14.85 -15.33 16.20
N LEU A 220 14.04 -16.29 15.74
CA LEU A 220 12.67 -16.50 16.24
C LEU A 220 12.67 -16.78 17.75
N THR A 221 13.60 -17.63 18.19
CA THR A 221 13.79 -18.00 19.59
C THR A 221 14.22 -16.80 20.44
N PHE A 222 15.22 -16.03 19.97
CA PHE A 222 15.74 -14.86 20.67
C PHE A 222 14.67 -13.79 20.89
N PHE A 223 13.91 -13.46 19.84
CA PHE A 223 12.82 -12.51 19.95
C PHE A 223 11.60 -13.06 20.69
N GLY A 224 11.63 -14.35 20.96
CA GLY A 224 10.62 -15.05 21.69
C GLY A 224 9.30 -15.12 20.95
N ILE A 225 9.35 -15.29 19.63
CA ILE A 225 8.17 -15.48 18.79
C ILE A 225 7.35 -16.67 19.32
N GLU A 226 6.03 -16.58 19.16
CA GLU A 226 5.06 -17.61 19.51
C GLU A 226 4.27 -18.08 18.29
N TYR A 227 4.06 -17.17 17.33
CA TYR A 227 3.31 -17.45 16.11
C TYR A 227 4.04 -16.91 14.89
N LEU A 228 3.98 -17.65 13.79
CA LEU A 228 4.45 -17.24 12.47
C LEU A 228 3.25 -17.07 11.54
N VAL A 229 3.12 -15.91 10.91
CA VAL A 229 2.14 -15.64 9.86
C VAL A 229 2.85 -15.45 8.53
N THR A 230 2.53 -16.28 7.54
CA THR A 230 3.11 -16.21 6.20
C THR A 230 2.07 -15.76 5.18
N TYR A 231 2.53 -14.97 4.22
CA TYR A 231 1.78 -14.52 3.05
C TYR A 231 2.58 -14.83 1.78
N PRO A 232 1.96 -14.95 0.60
CA PRO A 232 2.68 -14.88 -0.66
C PRO A 232 3.47 -13.58 -0.79
N LEU A 233 4.61 -13.61 -1.46
CA LEU A 233 5.37 -12.41 -1.84
C LEU A 233 4.62 -11.61 -2.91
N ASP A 234 4.93 -10.32 -3.02
CA ASP A 234 4.36 -9.51 -4.12
C ASP A 234 4.90 -10.06 -5.46
N PRO A 235 4.09 -10.11 -6.53
CA PRO A 235 4.58 -10.47 -7.86
C PRO A 235 5.83 -9.68 -8.31
N ILE A 236 5.99 -8.44 -7.83
CA ILE A 236 7.14 -7.55 -8.09
C ILE A 236 8.41 -8.02 -7.34
N ASP A 237 8.27 -8.75 -6.24
CA ASP A 237 9.41 -9.36 -5.56
C ASP A 237 10.05 -10.44 -6.44
N THR A 238 11.36 -10.64 -6.27
CA THR A 238 12.15 -11.53 -7.14
C THR A 238 11.66 -12.98 -7.07
N GLU A 239 11.57 -13.64 -8.23
CA GLU A 239 11.11 -15.04 -8.34
C GLU A 239 11.91 -16.01 -7.48
N SER A 240 13.20 -15.77 -7.29
CA SER A 240 14.08 -16.63 -6.49
C SER A 240 13.74 -16.68 -5.00
N TRP A 241 12.82 -15.84 -4.52
CA TRP A 241 12.43 -15.79 -3.12
C TRP A 241 11.11 -16.48 -2.82
N ARG A 242 10.40 -16.96 -3.85
CA ARG A 242 9.08 -17.60 -3.72
C ARG A 242 9.10 -19.07 -4.14
N ASP A 243 8.30 -19.88 -3.46
CA ASP A 243 7.97 -21.24 -3.89
C ASP A 243 6.96 -21.23 -5.05
N ALA A 244 6.56 -22.42 -5.50
CA ALA A 244 5.61 -22.60 -6.59
C ALA A 244 4.22 -21.99 -6.29
N GLU A 245 3.87 -21.86 -5.01
CA GLU A 245 2.63 -21.25 -4.54
C GLU A 245 2.76 -19.73 -4.30
N GLY A 246 3.95 -19.16 -4.50
CA GLY A 246 4.24 -17.74 -4.30
C GLY A 246 4.64 -17.37 -2.87
N PHE A 247 4.73 -18.34 -1.95
CA PHE A 247 5.11 -18.11 -0.54
C PHE A 247 6.62 -17.98 -0.39
N PRO A 248 7.10 -17.20 0.60
CA PRO A 248 8.52 -17.03 0.85
C PRO A 248 9.15 -18.31 1.42
N ILE A 249 10.49 -18.42 1.35
CA ILE A 249 11.23 -19.61 1.82
C ILE A 249 10.93 -19.98 3.29
N GLU A 250 10.64 -18.99 4.13
CA GLU A 250 10.24 -19.18 5.53
C GLU A 250 8.99 -20.06 5.68
N ASP A 251 8.06 -20.00 4.74
CA ASP A 251 6.90 -20.89 4.75
C ASP A 251 7.29 -22.34 4.41
N ALA A 252 8.12 -22.52 3.39
CA ALA A 252 8.63 -23.85 3.03
C ALA A 252 9.40 -24.48 4.20
N TRP A 253 10.20 -23.69 4.91
CA TRP A 253 10.88 -24.10 6.13
C TRP A 253 9.90 -24.48 7.24
N ALA A 254 8.86 -23.68 7.48
CA ALA A 254 7.85 -24.00 8.49
C ALA A 254 7.13 -25.32 8.19
N ARG A 255 6.79 -25.58 6.91
CA ARG A 255 6.16 -26.84 6.48
C ARG A 255 7.09 -28.05 6.60
N ALA A 256 8.38 -27.86 6.31
CA ALA A 256 9.37 -28.94 6.36
C ALA A 256 9.80 -29.33 7.80
N HIS A 257 9.52 -28.48 8.79
CA HIS A 257 9.96 -28.67 10.18
C HIS A 257 8.78 -28.69 11.17
N PRO A 258 7.92 -29.72 11.13
CA PRO A 258 6.72 -29.80 11.97
C PRO A 258 7.02 -29.92 13.47
N THR A 259 8.24 -30.30 13.84
CA THR A 259 8.73 -30.28 15.23
C THR A 259 8.79 -28.86 15.80
N HIS A 260 9.04 -27.85 14.95
CA HIS A 260 9.13 -26.45 15.33
C HIS A 260 7.87 -25.66 15.02
N PHE A 261 7.09 -26.09 14.01
CA PHE A 261 5.94 -25.34 13.52
C PHE A 261 4.70 -26.23 13.42
N THR A 262 3.68 -25.94 14.25
CA THR A 262 2.37 -26.59 14.14
C THR A 262 1.43 -25.71 13.32
N PRO A 263 0.87 -26.19 12.20
CA PRO A 263 -0.10 -25.43 11.43
C PRO A 263 -1.40 -25.25 12.23
N LEU A 264 -1.89 -24.01 12.32
CA LEU A 264 -3.14 -23.67 13.01
C LEU A 264 -4.22 -23.17 12.08
N PHE A 265 -3.84 -22.50 11.00
CA PHE A 265 -4.76 -21.94 10.01
C PHE A 265 -4.08 -21.88 8.64
N ALA A 266 -4.81 -22.25 7.60
CA ALA A 266 -4.36 -22.11 6.22
C ALA A 266 -5.58 -21.87 5.33
N GLU A 267 -5.68 -20.67 4.75
CA GLU A 267 -6.75 -20.34 3.83
C GLU A 267 -6.26 -19.31 2.81
N GLY A 268 -6.43 -19.62 1.53
CA GLY A 268 -6.03 -18.75 0.43
C GLY A 268 -4.57 -18.32 0.52
N SER A 269 -4.36 -17.03 0.82
CA SER A 269 -3.05 -16.37 0.84
C SER A 269 -2.49 -16.18 2.25
N VAL A 270 -2.99 -16.91 3.26
CA VAL A 270 -2.46 -16.85 4.63
C VAL A 270 -2.23 -18.24 5.18
N ARG A 271 -1.07 -18.42 5.82
CA ARG A 271 -0.79 -19.58 6.68
C ARG A 271 -0.33 -19.08 8.04
N ILE A 272 -0.82 -19.71 9.11
CA ILE A 272 -0.49 -19.37 10.49
C ILE A 272 -0.02 -20.62 11.19
N TYR A 273 1.17 -20.51 11.78
CA TYR A 273 1.81 -21.59 12.53
C TYR A 273 1.99 -21.15 13.98
N ARG A 274 1.85 -22.11 14.90
CA ARG A 274 2.43 -22.00 16.24
C ARG A 274 3.90 -22.35 16.17
N PHE A 275 4.75 -21.48 16.69
CA PHE A 275 6.17 -21.73 16.82
C PHE A 275 6.47 -22.33 18.19
N HIS A 276 7.17 -23.46 18.20
CA HIS A 276 7.65 -24.14 19.41
C HIS A 276 9.15 -23.96 19.52
N ARG A 277 9.56 -23.38 20.64
CA ARG A 277 10.98 -23.42 21.01
C ARG A 277 11.25 -24.85 21.47
N ASN A 278 12.27 -25.48 20.90
CA ASN A 278 12.81 -26.66 21.55
C ASN A 278 13.41 -26.17 22.87
N GLU A 279 12.82 -26.58 23.98
CA GLU A 279 13.50 -26.50 25.26
C GLU A 279 14.70 -27.47 25.17
N PRO A 280 15.93 -26.99 25.42
CA PRO A 280 17.12 -27.84 25.40
C PRO A 280 17.08 -28.92 26.49
#